data_AF-A0A2N6FE15-F1
#
_entry.id   AF-A0A2N6FE15-F1
#
_cell.length_a   1.000
_cell.length_b   1.000
_cell.length_c   1.000
_cell.angle_alpha   90.00
_cell.angle_beta   90.00
_cell.angle_gamma   90.00
#
_symmetry.space_group_name_H-M   'P 1'
#
loop_
_entity.id
_entity.type
_entity.pdbx_description
1 polymer ?
#
loop_
_entity_poly.entity_id
_entity_poly.type
_entity_poly.pdbx_seq_one_letter_code
_entity_poly.pdbx_strand_id
1 'polypeptide(L)' 'MLIKLNSKESLEIVDQVFVNLINEDGAKYLSWDEMSEKQQECYSKLVEEFSTVYEKYKPCML' A
#
# COMPACT_ATOMS: atom_id res chain seq x y z
N MET A 1 2.10 -4.18 3.54
CA MET A 1 0.62 -4.18 3.62
C MET A 1 0.07 -4.36 2.21
N LEU A 2 -0.83 -5.33 2.00
CA LEU A 2 -1.54 -5.49 0.73
C LEU A 2 -2.94 -4.89 0.84
N ILE A 3 -3.25 -3.94 -0.03
CA ILE A 3 -4.50 -3.19 -0.07
C ILE A 3 -5.23 -3.56 -1.35
N LYS A 4 -6.46 -4.05 -1.24
CA LYS A 4 -7.32 -4.30 -2.41
C LYS A 4 -8.05 -3.00 -2.76
N LEU A 5 -7.69 -2.37 -3.88
CA LEU A 5 -8.31 -1.11 -4.32
C LEU A 5 -9.66 -1.35 -4.99
N ASN A 6 -9.77 -2.40 -5.81
CA ASN A 6 -11.00 -2.89 -6.42
C ASN A 6 -10.85 -4.36 -6.84
N SER A 7 -11.82 -4.94 -7.56
CA SER A 7 -11.76 -6.35 -7.98
C SER A 7 -10.54 -6.70 -8.85
N LYS A 8 -10.03 -5.75 -9.62
CA LYS A 8 -8.95 -5.93 -10.62
C LYS A 8 -7.59 -5.40 -10.17
N GLU A 9 -7.56 -4.54 -9.16
CA GLU A 9 -6.34 -3.82 -8.77
C GLU A 9 -6.03 -3.99 -7.29
N SER A 10 -4.75 -4.21 -6.98
CA SER A 10 -4.23 -4.32 -5.62
C SER A 10 -2.92 -3.57 -5.51
N LEU A 11 -2.66 -2.99 -4.35
CA LEU A 11 -1.46 -2.22 -4.05
C LEU A 11 -0.78 -2.84 -2.83
N GLU A 12 0.47 -3.28 -3.00
CA GLU A 12 1.33 -3.70 -1.91
C GLU A 12 2.33 -2.60 -1.58
N ILE A 13 2.39 -2.23 -0.31
CA ILE A 13 3.32 -1.22 0.19
C ILE A 13 4.13 -1.82 1.33
N VAL A 14 5.46 -1.77 1.20
CA VAL A 14 6.39 -1.97 2.31
C VAL A 14 7.12 -0.64 2.48
N ASP A 15 6.69 0.11 3.50
CA ASP A 15 7.21 1.44 3.80
C ASP A 15 8.74 1.41 3.88
N GLN A 16 9.39 2.40 3.27
CA GLN A 16 10.86 2.51 3.16
C GLN A 16 11.55 1.39 2.37
N VAL A 17 10.80 0.51 1.69
CA VAL A 17 11.37 -0.58 0.89
C VAL A 17 10.84 -0.56 -0.55
N PHE A 18 9.53 -0.70 -0.76
CA PHE A 18 8.95 -0.69 -2.10
C PHE A 18 7.44 -0.45 -2.13
N VAL A 19 6.96 -0.16 -3.34
CA VAL A 19 5.54 -0.18 -3.71
C VAL A 19 5.36 -1.07 -4.93
N ASN A 20 4.34 -1.93 -4.91
CA ASN A 20 4.00 -2.82 -6.01
C ASN A 20 2.51 -2.66 -6.37
N LEU A 21 2.23 -2.17 -7.58
CA LEU A 21 0.87 -2.05 -8.12
C LEU A 21 0.58 -3.25 -9.01
N ILE A 22 -0.42 -4.05 -8.65
CA ILE A 22 -0.78 -5.29 -9.33
C ILE A 22 -2.15 -5.12 -9.97
N ASN A 23 -2.21 -5.25 -11.29
CA ASN A 23 -3.44 -5.15 -12.08
C ASN A 23 -3.48 -6.22 -13.20
N GLU A 24 -4.43 -6.10 -14.14
CA GLU A 24 -4.60 -7.05 -15.25
C GLU A 24 -3.42 -7.08 -16.23
N ASP A 25 -2.64 -5.99 -16.30
CA ASP A 25 -1.46 -5.86 -17.17
C ASP A 25 -0.19 -6.42 -16.51
N GLY A 26 -0.25 -6.78 -15.23
CA GLY A 26 0.85 -7.36 -14.46
C GLY A 26 1.18 -6.57 -13.19
N ALA A 27 2.42 -6.72 -12.72
CA ALA A 27 2.92 -6.06 -11.53
C ALA A 27 3.91 -4.95 -11.90
N LYS A 28 3.66 -3.73 -11.42
CA LYS A 28 4.58 -2.60 -11.53
C LYS A 28 5.24 -2.35 -10.19
N TYR A 29 6.53 -2.67 -10.12
CA TYR A 29 7.37 -2.44 -8.97
C TYR A 29 8.01 -1.06 -9.01
N LEU A 30 8.02 -0.37 -7.87
CA LEU A 30 8.72 0.89 -7.62
C LEU A 30 9.57 0.74 -6.37
N SER A 31 10.89 0.86 -6.51
CA SER A 31 11.78 0.88 -5.35
C SER A 31 11.59 2.18 -4.58
N TRP A 32 11.69 2.12 -3.24
CA TRP A 32 11.49 3.31 -2.41
C TRP A 32 12.44 4.45 -2.77
N ASP A 33 13.71 4.13 -2.99
CA ASP A 33 14.77 5.10 -3.30
C ASP A 33 14.64 5.75 -4.68
N GLU A 34 13.84 5.13 -5.57
CA GLU A 34 13.58 5.65 -6.92
C GLU A 34 12.35 6.57 -6.96
N MET A 35 11.58 6.63 -5.87
CA MET A 35 10.41 7.49 -5.75
C MET A 35 10.80 8.91 -5.34
N SER A 36 10.04 9.89 -5.80
CA SER A 36 10.13 11.26 -5.27
C SER A 36 9.69 11.32 -3.80
N GLU A 37 10.24 12.27 -3.03
CA GLU A 37 9.85 12.51 -1.64
C GLU A 37 8.33 12.63 -1.47
N LYS A 38 7.66 13.30 -2.41
CA LYS A 38 6.20 13.45 -2.40
C LYS A 38 5.48 12.11 -2.56
N GLN A 39 5.98 11.21 -3.41
CA GLN A 39 5.41 9.87 -3.56
C GLN A 39 5.61 9.04 -2.29
N GLN A 40 6.82 9.07 -1.72
CA GLN A 40 7.12 8.41 -0.46
C GLN A 40 6.17 8.89 0.65
N GLU A 41 6.01 10.21 0.82
CA GLU A 41 5.09 10.79 1.80
C GLU A 41 3.64 10.32 1.60
N CYS A 42 3.16 10.28 0.35
CA CYS A 42 1.82 9.79 0.03
C CYS A 42 1.63 8.32 0.44
N TYR A 43 2.58 7.44 0.12
CA TYR A 43 2.46 6.02 0.46
C TYR A 43 2.61 5.75 1.96
N SER A 44 3.50 6.45 2.66
CA SER A 44 3.62 6.35 4.11
C SER A 44 2.33 6.76 4.82
N LYS A 45 1.71 7.87 4.41
CA LYS A 45 0.40 8.30 4.95
C LYS A 45 -0.70 7.29 4.67
N LEU A 46 -0.73 6.70 3.47
CA LEU A 46 -1.68 5.65 3.13
C LEU A 46 -1.53 4.45 4.07
N VAL A 47 -0.30 3.99 4.31
CA VAL A 47 -0.02 2.88 5.24
C VAL A 47 -0.50 3.20 6.66
N GLU A 48 -0.27 4.43 7.14
CA GLU A 48 -0.72 4.90 8.46
C GLU A 48 -2.25 4.87 8.59
N GLU A 49 -2.96 5.44 7.61
CA GLU A 49 -4.43 5.49 7.61
C GLU A 49 -5.03 4.08 7.59
N PHE A 50 -4.54 3.20 6.72
CA PHE A 50 -5.04 1.82 6.66
C PHE A 50 -4.68 1.02 7.90
N SER A 51 -3.50 1.22 8.50
CA SER A 51 -3.12 0.57 9.75
C SER A 51 -4.06 0.99 10.89
N THR A 52 -4.41 2.27 10.95
CA THR A 52 -5.36 2.81 11.93
C THR A 52 -6.75 2.18 11.76
N VAL A 53 -7.25 2.09 10.52
CA VAL A 53 -8.53 1.45 10.23
C VAL A 53 -8.48 -0.04 10.58
N TYR A 54 -7.42 -0.75 10.19
CA TYR A 54 -7.25 -2.17 10.50
C TYR A 54 -7.28 -2.41 12.02
N GLU A 55 -6.46 -1.70 12.80
CA GLU A 55 -6.42 -1.88 14.26
C GLU A 55 -7.77 -1.53 14.93
N LYS A 56 -8.53 -0.56 14.38
CA LYS A 56 -9.88 -0.24 14.86
C LYS A 56 -10.87 -1.40 14.69
N TYR A 57 -10.82 -2.11 13.57
CA TYR A 57 -11.79 -3.18 13.25
C TYR A 57 -11.28 -4.60 13.54
N LYS A 58 -9.98 -4.76 13.79
CA LYS A 58 -9.33 -6.02 14.14
C LYS A 58 -10.02 -6.80 15.26
N PRO A 59 -10.56 -6.18 16.34
CA PRO A 59 -11.29 -6.92 17.37
C PRO A 59 -12.58 -7.59 16.86
N CYS A 60 -13.18 -7.12 15.77
CA CYS A 60 -14.39 -7.70 15.18
C CYS A 60 -14.11 -8.84 14.19
N MET A 61 -12.83 -9.05 13.83
CA MET A 61 -12.40 -10.05 12.84
C MET A 61 -11.92 -11.36 13.50
N LEU A 62 -12.08 -11.46 14.83
CA LEU A 62 -11.66 -12.58 15.66
C LEU A 62 -12.84 -13.10 16.51
#